data_AF-A0A3M2BV49-F1
#
_entry.id   AF-A0A3M2BV49-F1
#
_cell.length_a   1.000
_cell.length_b   1.000
_cell.length_c   1.000
_cell.angle_alpha   90.00
_cell.angle_beta   90.00
_cell.angle_gamma   90.00
#
_symmetry.space_group_name_H-M   'P 1'
#
loop_
_entity.id
_entity.type
_entity.pdbx_description
1 polymer ?
#
loop_
_entity_poly.entity_id
_entity_poly.type
_entity_poly.pdbx_seq_one_letter_code
_entity_poly.pdbx_strand_id
1 'polypeptide(L)'
;MRGLHNDEPTLGDHLARGDLLRRVGEAVARCDPPQVFGVHGDWGSGKTSFLHRLHFYLTGDCPQQIEAERTRAENDPALTARRFRKQVTVVWFEAWRYQQERVPVVALLHEIRAQLPWHAKALAQTSKLAEVAIRGALLSLEDMTKRIGIQASKIEEAGRRWEEANLATALPSHVFRQHLEEALRKLLGKRDRRSRHRLVVLIDDLDRCEPETAYQLLEGIKIYLNLPSCVFVLGMNQRIIERAIAQHLPKAVTGEGEGAARVSRAIAGEYLEKLCQNIWHLPLVEAPGELLGRFLGLDFEGAEALGRVVDDYDCLPRNPRKIKGFANLLQRFADHWQGRRRKLMKEAEGARDWISSRLTGDATRRWNGGAAGAMSDEEVCDYLWACCVVIFAYLYQFQRPLYRILEGDSDFYREIERWCRGRPTASDRHFPFERRQSRVATDASEREPTPGAGAELRRHFHDPASAEILHVEPLVADLRLTDSEVRSYLLR
;
A
#
# COMPACT_ATOMS: atom_id res chain seq x y z
N MET A 1 -22.36 -9.29 13.00
CA MET A 1 -21.02 -8.75 12.71
C MET A 1 -20.79 -8.78 11.20
N ARG A 2 -20.51 -7.63 10.57
CA ARG A 2 -19.82 -7.68 9.27
C ARG A 2 -18.46 -8.34 9.49
N GLY A 3 -18.01 -9.14 8.53
CA GLY A 3 -16.68 -9.75 8.58
C GLY A 3 -15.59 -8.68 8.58
N LEU A 4 -14.45 -9.01 9.18
CA LEU A 4 -13.24 -8.18 9.11
C LEU A 4 -12.84 -7.97 7.64
N HIS A 5 -12.35 -6.77 7.33
CA HIS A 5 -11.83 -6.45 6.01
C HIS A 5 -10.51 -7.19 5.78
N ASN A 6 -10.37 -7.83 4.62
CA ASN A 6 -9.10 -8.41 4.19
C ASN A 6 -8.26 -7.37 3.41
N ASP A 7 -7.00 -7.71 3.13
CA ASP A 7 -6.10 -6.88 2.33
C ASP A 7 -6.06 -7.31 0.85
N GLU A 8 -7.09 -8.00 0.38
CA GLU A 8 -7.20 -8.41 -1.01
C GLU A 8 -7.39 -7.18 -1.92
N PRO A 9 -6.80 -7.19 -3.12
CA PRO A 9 -7.04 -6.15 -4.10
C PRO A 9 -8.48 -6.24 -4.64
N THR A 10 -9.06 -5.08 -4.98
CA THR A 10 -10.44 -4.93 -5.45
C THR A 10 -10.51 -4.11 -6.73
N LEU A 11 -11.57 -4.30 -7.50
CA LEU A 11 -11.90 -3.46 -8.66
C LEU A 11 -12.69 -2.20 -8.28
N GLY A 12 -13.24 -2.13 -7.06
CA GLY A 12 -14.00 -1.00 -6.57
C GLY A 12 -13.15 0.26 -6.37
N ASP A 13 -13.74 1.44 -6.67
CA ASP A 13 -13.05 2.73 -6.54
C ASP A 13 -13.20 3.37 -5.15
N HIS A 14 -12.79 2.68 -4.10
CA HIS A 14 -12.90 3.21 -2.73
C HIS A 14 -12.03 4.45 -2.48
N LEU A 15 -11.02 4.67 -3.31
CA LEU A 15 -10.02 5.74 -3.18
C LEU A 15 -10.20 6.87 -4.19
N ALA A 16 -11.32 6.89 -4.94
CA ALA A 16 -11.66 7.93 -5.93
C ALA A 16 -10.57 8.20 -6.98
N ARG A 17 -9.92 7.13 -7.48
CA ARG A 17 -8.81 7.20 -8.45
C ARG A 17 -9.23 7.02 -9.91
N GLY A 18 -10.53 7.04 -10.21
CA GLY A 18 -11.06 6.81 -11.56
C GLY A 18 -10.48 7.76 -12.62
N ASP A 19 -10.25 9.03 -12.30
CA ASP A 19 -9.66 9.98 -13.23
C ASP A 19 -8.19 9.67 -13.55
N LEU A 20 -7.41 9.33 -12.52
CA LEU A 20 -6.02 8.90 -12.69
C LEU A 20 -5.96 7.61 -13.52
N LEU A 21 -6.83 6.65 -13.21
CA LEU A 21 -6.95 5.39 -13.94
C LEU A 21 -7.19 5.62 -15.43
N ARG A 22 -8.13 6.51 -15.79
CA ARG A 22 -8.41 6.86 -17.19
C ARG A 22 -7.20 7.46 -17.88
N ARG A 23 -6.50 8.41 -17.24
CA ARG A 23 -5.30 9.06 -17.80
C ARG A 23 -4.16 8.05 -18.02
N VAL A 24 -3.87 7.23 -17.02
CA VAL A 24 -2.82 6.18 -17.12
C VAL A 24 -3.22 5.15 -18.18
N GLY A 25 -4.46 4.68 -18.18
CA GLY A 25 -4.95 3.71 -19.15
C GLY A 25 -4.92 4.24 -20.59
N GLU A 26 -5.28 5.50 -20.82
CA GLU A 26 -5.14 6.13 -22.14
C GLU A 26 -3.68 6.27 -22.56
N ALA A 27 -2.78 6.67 -21.66
CA ALA A 27 -1.35 6.77 -21.94
C ALA A 27 -0.76 5.40 -22.32
N VAL A 28 -1.03 4.36 -21.53
CA VAL A 28 -0.57 2.98 -21.77
C VAL A 28 -1.13 2.43 -23.09
N ALA A 29 -2.42 2.66 -23.36
CA ALA A 29 -3.08 2.14 -24.56
C ALA A 29 -2.74 2.89 -25.85
N ARG A 30 -2.23 4.13 -25.78
CA ARG A 30 -1.98 4.98 -26.96
C ARG A 30 -0.52 5.38 -27.17
N CYS A 31 0.38 5.12 -26.22
CA CYS A 31 1.80 5.43 -26.38
C CYS A 31 2.41 4.73 -27.61
N ASP A 32 3.58 5.21 -28.05
CA ASP A 32 4.41 4.56 -29.07
C ASP A 32 5.39 3.59 -28.38
N PRO A 33 5.22 2.25 -28.53
CA PRO A 33 6.10 1.29 -27.88
C PRO A 33 7.48 1.18 -28.57
N PRO A 34 8.51 0.72 -27.85
CA PRO A 34 8.44 0.21 -26.47
C PRO A 34 8.40 1.33 -25.42
N GLN A 35 7.65 1.08 -24.34
CA GLN A 35 7.51 2.02 -23.22
C GLN A 35 7.47 1.29 -21.88
N VAL A 36 8.01 1.93 -20.84
CA VAL A 36 7.89 1.48 -19.45
C VAL A 36 7.28 2.60 -18.62
N PHE A 37 6.16 2.29 -17.98
CA PHE A 37 5.44 3.16 -17.07
C PHE A 37 5.68 2.70 -15.63
N GLY A 38 5.69 3.65 -14.70
CA GLY A 38 5.73 3.39 -13.27
C GLY A 38 4.39 3.78 -12.64
N VAL A 39 3.90 2.96 -11.72
CA VAL A 39 2.84 3.30 -10.77
C VAL A 39 3.48 3.30 -9.40
N HIS A 40 3.89 4.49 -8.96
CA HIS A 40 4.53 4.71 -7.68
C HIS A 40 3.51 4.78 -6.54
N GLY A 41 3.81 4.11 -5.44
CA GLY A 41 3.16 4.36 -4.15
C GLY A 41 3.79 3.57 -3.01
N ASP A 42 3.65 4.07 -1.79
CA ASP A 42 4.16 3.39 -0.60
C ASP A 42 3.46 2.05 -0.35
N TRP A 43 3.99 1.22 0.54
CA TRP A 43 3.35 -0.04 0.89
C TRP A 43 1.97 0.20 1.51
N GLY A 44 0.94 -0.49 1.02
CA GLY A 44 -0.46 -0.29 1.45
C GLY A 44 -1.18 0.90 0.80
N SER A 45 -0.55 1.61 -0.14
CA SER A 45 -1.18 2.69 -0.93
C SER A 45 -2.23 2.22 -1.95
N GLY A 46 -2.32 0.91 -2.23
CA GLY A 46 -3.29 0.33 -3.17
C GLY A 46 -2.79 0.15 -4.61
N LYS A 47 -1.48 -0.06 -4.81
CA LYS A 47 -0.88 -0.31 -6.14
C LYS A 47 -1.50 -1.50 -6.86
N THR A 48 -1.55 -2.67 -6.22
CA THR A 48 -2.15 -3.90 -6.78
C THR A 48 -3.60 -3.68 -7.21
N SER A 49 -4.43 -3.03 -6.37
CA SER A 49 -5.82 -2.70 -6.72
C SER A 49 -5.89 -1.74 -7.92
N PHE A 50 -5.00 -0.75 -7.99
CA PHE A 50 -4.92 0.15 -9.16
C PHE A 50 -4.54 -0.62 -10.43
N LEU A 51 -3.57 -1.53 -10.36
CA LEU A 51 -3.18 -2.35 -11.51
C LEU A 51 -4.27 -3.33 -11.93
N HIS A 52 -5.03 -3.92 -11.00
CA HIS A 52 -6.22 -4.74 -11.32
C HIS A 52 -7.29 -3.91 -12.06
N ARG A 53 -7.55 -2.69 -11.59
CA ARG A 53 -8.47 -1.77 -12.27
C ARG A 53 -7.94 -1.35 -13.65
N LEU A 54 -6.62 -1.15 -13.79
CA LEU A 54 -5.98 -0.86 -15.07
C LEU A 54 -6.11 -2.03 -16.05
N HIS A 55 -5.91 -3.25 -15.58
CA HIS A 55 -6.15 -4.47 -16.36
C HIS A 55 -7.60 -4.45 -16.89
N PHE A 56 -8.57 -4.32 -15.99
CA PHE A 56 -9.98 -4.29 -16.35
C PHE A 56 -10.33 -3.14 -17.31
N TYR A 57 -9.79 -1.94 -17.10
CA TYR A 57 -10.01 -0.79 -17.97
C TYR A 57 -9.49 -1.04 -19.41
N LEU A 58 -8.37 -1.74 -19.55
CA LEU A 58 -7.74 -2.03 -20.84
C LEU A 58 -8.45 -3.16 -21.60
N THR A 59 -8.85 -4.23 -20.91
CA THR A 59 -9.34 -5.46 -21.55
C THR A 59 -10.83 -5.72 -21.38
N GLY A 60 -11.48 -5.06 -20.40
CA GLY A 60 -12.81 -5.37 -19.93
C GLY A 60 -12.89 -6.64 -19.09
N ASP A 61 -11.76 -7.15 -18.61
CA ASP A 61 -11.66 -8.34 -17.77
C ASP A 61 -10.46 -8.24 -16.82
N CYS A 62 -10.51 -8.95 -15.70
CA CYS A 62 -9.39 -9.13 -14.79
C CYS A 62 -9.47 -10.55 -14.21
N PRO A 63 -8.75 -11.52 -14.81
CA PRO A 63 -8.78 -12.92 -14.39
C PRO A 63 -8.30 -13.14 -12.94
N GLN A 64 -7.52 -12.21 -12.39
CA GLN A 64 -7.03 -12.22 -11.01
C GLN A 64 -8.13 -11.95 -9.97
N GLN A 65 -9.33 -11.57 -10.39
CA GLN A 65 -10.43 -11.19 -9.51
C GLN A 65 -11.54 -12.24 -9.52
N ILE A 66 -12.39 -12.21 -8.49
CA ILE A 66 -13.56 -13.08 -8.42
C ILE A 66 -14.67 -12.57 -9.34
N GLU A 67 -15.57 -13.46 -9.76
CA GLU A 67 -16.66 -13.15 -10.69
C GLU A 67 -17.57 -12.01 -10.19
N ALA A 68 -17.85 -11.98 -8.89
CA ALA A 68 -18.67 -10.93 -8.29
C ALA A 68 -18.04 -9.54 -8.41
N GLU A 69 -16.71 -9.41 -8.26
CA GLU A 69 -15.99 -8.14 -8.42
C GLU A 69 -15.99 -7.72 -9.89
N ARG A 70 -15.75 -8.65 -10.82
CA ARG A 70 -15.82 -8.38 -12.26
C ARG A 70 -17.20 -7.90 -12.69
N THR A 71 -18.26 -8.56 -12.23
CA THR A 71 -19.65 -8.18 -12.54
C THR A 71 -19.98 -6.78 -12.02
N ARG A 72 -19.49 -6.40 -10.83
CA ARG A 72 -19.65 -5.03 -10.31
C ARG A 72 -18.89 -4.03 -11.17
N ALA A 73 -17.65 -4.34 -11.54
CA ALA A 73 -16.82 -3.50 -12.40
C ALA A 73 -17.42 -3.30 -13.80
N GLU A 74 -18.15 -4.27 -14.34
CA GLU A 74 -18.92 -4.14 -15.59
C GLU A 74 -20.06 -3.13 -15.52
N ASN A 75 -20.45 -2.69 -14.32
CA ASN A 75 -21.47 -1.66 -14.14
C ASN A 75 -20.84 -0.29 -13.78
N ASP A 76 -19.52 -0.22 -13.59
CA ASP A 76 -18.82 1.04 -13.28
C ASP A 76 -18.56 1.86 -14.56
N PRO A 77 -19.15 3.06 -14.71
CA PRO A 77 -18.93 3.93 -15.87
C PRO A 77 -17.46 4.27 -16.13
N ALA A 78 -16.62 4.32 -15.09
CA ALA A 78 -15.20 4.60 -15.23
C ALA A 78 -14.41 3.43 -15.85
N LEU A 79 -14.88 2.20 -15.68
CA LEU A 79 -14.24 0.96 -16.15
C LEU A 79 -14.82 0.41 -17.46
N THR A 80 -16.07 0.74 -17.76
CA THR A 80 -16.87 0.12 -18.84
C THR A 80 -16.59 0.65 -20.24
N ALA A 81 -15.62 1.54 -20.42
CA ALA A 81 -15.34 2.11 -21.72
C ALA A 81 -15.01 1.05 -22.79
N ARG A 82 -14.58 -0.18 -22.42
CA ARG A 82 -14.21 -1.31 -23.32
C ARG A 82 -13.37 -0.89 -24.56
N ARG A 83 -12.71 0.28 -24.47
CA ARG A 83 -12.15 1.03 -25.60
C ARG A 83 -10.97 0.30 -26.24
N PHE A 84 -10.24 -0.45 -25.44
CA PHE A 84 -8.93 -0.98 -25.83
C PHE A 84 -8.89 -2.51 -25.94
N ARG A 85 -9.99 -3.22 -25.64
CA ARG A 85 -10.05 -4.70 -25.65
C ARG A 85 -9.56 -5.34 -26.96
N LYS A 86 -9.80 -4.67 -28.11
CA LYS A 86 -9.37 -5.16 -29.44
C LYS A 86 -7.92 -4.79 -29.79
N GLN A 87 -7.29 -3.91 -29.03
CA GLN A 87 -6.01 -3.27 -29.31
C GLN A 87 -4.93 -3.65 -28.29
N VAL A 88 -5.32 -4.11 -27.10
CA VAL A 88 -4.43 -4.40 -25.99
C VAL A 88 -4.67 -5.82 -25.50
N THR A 89 -3.59 -6.59 -25.38
CA THR A 89 -3.53 -7.81 -24.58
C THR A 89 -2.74 -7.50 -23.32
N VAL A 90 -3.25 -7.92 -22.16
CA VAL A 90 -2.57 -7.72 -20.88
C VAL A 90 -2.00 -9.05 -20.39
N VAL A 91 -0.79 -9.01 -19.84
CA VAL A 91 -0.18 -10.10 -19.07
C VAL A 91 0.10 -9.58 -17.67
N TRP A 92 -0.29 -10.34 -16.66
CA TRP A 92 0.02 -10.06 -15.26
C TRP A 92 1.27 -10.82 -14.82
N PHE A 93 2.19 -10.16 -14.15
CA PHE A 93 3.39 -10.77 -13.61
C PHE A 93 3.64 -10.30 -12.17
N GLU A 94 3.51 -11.21 -11.21
CA GLU A 94 3.80 -10.96 -9.80
C GLU A 94 5.28 -11.27 -9.53
N ALA A 95 6.13 -10.24 -9.50
CA ALA A 95 7.58 -10.42 -9.49
C ALA A 95 8.08 -11.19 -8.26
N TRP A 96 7.50 -10.91 -7.09
CA TRP A 96 7.90 -11.52 -5.83
C TRP A 96 7.71 -13.04 -5.79
N ARG A 97 6.73 -13.59 -6.52
CA ARG A 97 6.53 -15.04 -6.65
C ARG A 97 7.76 -15.76 -7.25
N TYR A 98 8.58 -15.03 -8.00
CA TYR A 98 9.77 -15.53 -8.68
C TYR A 98 11.07 -15.00 -8.03
N GLN A 99 11.01 -14.60 -6.76
CA GLN A 99 12.16 -14.12 -5.97
C GLN A 99 13.41 -15.02 -6.10
N GLN A 100 13.19 -16.33 -6.13
CA GLN A 100 14.23 -17.36 -6.10
C GLN A 100 14.65 -17.82 -7.50
N GLU A 101 14.07 -17.24 -8.56
CA GLU A 101 14.47 -17.56 -9.93
C GLU A 101 15.81 -16.92 -10.24
N ARG A 102 16.77 -17.73 -10.70
CA ARG A 102 18.11 -17.25 -11.06
C ARG A 102 18.12 -16.22 -12.17
N VAL A 103 17.10 -16.27 -13.03
CA VAL A 103 16.97 -15.41 -14.21
C VAL A 103 15.53 -14.91 -14.32
N PRO A 104 15.12 -13.88 -13.56
CA PRO A 104 13.72 -13.48 -13.43
C PRO A 104 13.02 -13.18 -14.76
N VAL A 105 13.75 -12.70 -15.78
CA VAL A 105 13.18 -12.46 -17.11
C VAL A 105 12.71 -13.75 -17.82
N VAL A 106 13.29 -14.90 -17.49
CA VAL A 106 12.85 -16.21 -18.00
C VAL A 106 11.46 -16.56 -17.43
N ALA A 107 11.25 -16.31 -16.14
CA ALA A 107 9.94 -16.47 -15.52
C ALA A 107 8.88 -15.55 -16.15
N LEU A 108 9.25 -14.29 -16.41
CA LEU A 108 8.37 -13.35 -17.12
C LEU A 108 7.99 -13.84 -18.53
N LEU A 109 8.95 -14.34 -19.30
CA LEU A 109 8.69 -14.92 -20.62
C LEU A 109 7.79 -16.17 -20.55
N HIS A 110 7.97 -17.01 -19.53
CA HIS A 110 7.07 -18.14 -19.27
C HIS A 110 5.65 -17.68 -18.98
N GLU A 111 5.48 -16.61 -18.19
CA GLU A 111 4.16 -16.05 -17.86
C GLU A 111 3.48 -15.43 -19.08
N ILE A 112 4.24 -14.70 -19.91
CA ILE A 112 3.78 -14.19 -21.21
C ILE A 112 3.26 -15.36 -22.07
N ARG A 113 4.03 -16.45 -22.18
CA ARG A 113 3.63 -17.64 -22.95
C ARG A 113 2.39 -18.32 -22.36
N ALA A 114 2.24 -18.35 -21.05
CA ALA A 114 1.13 -19.01 -20.36
C ALA A 114 -0.21 -18.26 -20.51
N GLN A 115 -0.18 -16.93 -20.47
CA GLN A 115 -1.39 -16.09 -20.50
C GLN A 115 -1.85 -15.72 -21.92
N LEU A 116 -0.93 -15.62 -22.90
CA LEU A 116 -1.26 -15.28 -24.29
C LEU A 116 -2.31 -16.18 -24.98
N PRO A 117 -2.34 -17.52 -24.80
CA PRO A 117 -3.30 -18.41 -25.46
C PRO A 117 -4.77 -18.10 -25.12
N TRP A 118 -5.03 -17.66 -23.90
CA TRP A 118 -6.36 -17.34 -23.38
C TRP A 118 -6.89 -16.08 -24.07
N HIS A 119 -6.02 -15.09 -24.21
CA HIS A 119 -6.30 -13.81 -24.85
C HIS A 119 -6.47 -13.95 -26.36
N ALA A 120 -5.64 -14.78 -27.01
CA ALA A 120 -5.75 -15.06 -28.44
C ALA A 120 -7.06 -15.79 -28.79
N LYS A 121 -7.52 -16.75 -27.95
CA LYS A 121 -8.80 -17.43 -28.13
C LYS A 121 -10.00 -16.51 -27.91
N ALA A 122 -9.92 -15.57 -26.96
CA ALA A 122 -10.98 -14.61 -26.71
C ALA A 122 -11.15 -13.56 -27.84
N LEU A 123 -10.12 -13.34 -28.66
CA LEU A 123 -10.08 -12.33 -29.72
C LEU A 123 -10.32 -12.87 -31.14
N ALA A 124 -10.25 -14.18 -31.38
CA ALA A 124 -10.27 -14.78 -32.72
C ALA A 124 -11.55 -15.57 -33.02
N GLN A 125 -12.13 -15.35 -34.22
CA GLN A 125 -12.94 -16.37 -34.91
C GLN A 125 -11.95 -17.44 -35.42
N THR A 126 -11.84 -18.56 -34.72
CA THR A 126 -10.73 -19.50 -34.86
C THR A 126 -10.78 -20.30 -36.17
N SER A 127 -9.91 -19.95 -37.12
CA SER A 127 -9.58 -20.78 -38.29
C SER A 127 -8.39 -21.72 -37.98
N LYS A 128 -8.32 -22.89 -38.63
CA LYS A 128 -7.21 -23.86 -38.44
C LYS A 128 -5.82 -23.27 -38.69
N LEU A 129 -5.70 -22.33 -39.63
CA LEU A 129 -4.42 -21.66 -39.94
C LEU A 129 -3.95 -20.75 -38.79
N ALA A 130 -4.88 -20.05 -38.12
CA ALA A 130 -4.55 -19.22 -36.97
C ALA A 130 -4.05 -20.06 -35.78
N GLU A 131 -4.65 -21.23 -35.56
CA GLU A 131 -4.25 -22.17 -34.51
C GLU A 131 -2.81 -22.66 -34.68
N VAL A 132 -2.42 -23.04 -35.90
CA VAL A 132 -1.04 -23.49 -36.21
C VAL A 132 -0.03 -22.35 -36.01
N ALA A 133 -0.36 -21.14 -36.45
CA ALA A 133 0.51 -19.97 -36.28
C ALA A 133 0.73 -19.62 -34.79
N ILE A 134 -0.33 -19.68 -33.97
CA ILE A 134 -0.27 -19.48 -32.52
C ILE A 134 0.63 -20.54 -31.88
N ARG A 135 0.44 -21.83 -32.20
CA ARG A 135 1.29 -22.92 -31.68
C ARG A 135 2.77 -22.72 -32.01
N GLY A 136 3.08 -22.38 -33.27
CA GLY A 136 4.46 -22.13 -33.69
C GLY A 136 5.11 -20.96 -32.95
N ALA A 137 4.36 -19.90 -32.68
CA ALA A 137 4.86 -18.76 -31.92
C ALA A 137 5.08 -19.10 -30.43
N LEU A 138 4.20 -19.91 -29.82
CA LEU A 138 4.38 -20.37 -28.44
C LEU A 138 5.59 -21.31 -28.28
N LEU A 139 5.84 -22.18 -29.27
CA LEU A 139 7.05 -23.02 -29.30
C LEU A 139 8.31 -22.16 -29.42
N SER A 140 8.29 -21.15 -30.29
CA SER A 140 9.41 -20.21 -30.40
C SER A 140 9.71 -19.51 -29.08
N LEU A 141 8.68 -19.08 -28.34
CA LEU A 141 8.82 -18.50 -26.99
C LEU A 141 9.48 -19.46 -26.02
N GLU A 142 9.12 -20.74 -26.06
CA GLU A 142 9.71 -21.78 -25.21
C GLU A 142 11.19 -22.06 -25.53
N ASP A 143 11.56 -22.11 -26.80
CA ASP A 143 12.97 -22.29 -27.18
C ASP A 143 13.83 -21.10 -26.73
N MET A 144 13.24 -19.91 -26.76
CA MET A 144 13.87 -18.68 -26.29
C MET A 144 14.09 -18.67 -24.77
N THR A 145 13.10 -19.08 -23.97
CA THR A 145 13.27 -19.16 -22.50
C THR A 145 14.41 -20.12 -22.12
N LYS A 146 14.49 -21.29 -22.78
CA LYS A 146 15.57 -22.27 -22.57
C LYS A 146 16.95 -21.68 -22.89
N ARG A 147 17.08 -20.95 -24.01
CA ARG A 147 18.36 -20.35 -24.43
C ARG A 147 18.85 -19.29 -23.44
N ILE A 148 17.97 -18.42 -22.94
CA ILE A 148 18.36 -17.42 -21.91
C ILE A 148 18.81 -18.14 -20.64
N GLY A 149 18.05 -19.13 -20.17
CA GLY A 149 18.40 -19.90 -18.97
C GLY A 149 19.79 -20.53 -19.04
N ILE A 150 20.14 -21.15 -20.18
CA ILE A 150 21.45 -21.77 -20.41
C ILE A 150 22.58 -20.72 -20.47
N GLN A 151 22.34 -19.56 -21.08
CA GLN A 151 23.36 -18.51 -21.13
C GLN A 151 23.66 -17.95 -19.75
N ALA A 152 22.63 -17.69 -18.95
CA ALA A 152 22.81 -17.18 -17.60
C ALA A 152 23.60 -18.15 -16.70
N SER A 153 23.30 -19.46 -16.77
CA SER A 153 24.06 -20.45 -15.97
C SER A 153 25.54 -20.51 -16.35
N LYS A 154 25.90 -20.27 -17.62
CA LYS A 154 27.30 -20.22 -18.08
C LYS A 154 28.02 -18.92 -17.69
N ILE A 155 27.29 -17.81 -17.54
CA ILE A 155 27.86 -16.53 -17.09
C ILE A 155 28.26 -16.62 -15.61
N GLU A 156 27.49 -17.33 -14.79
CA GLU A 156 27.79 -17.60 -13.38
C GLU A 156 29.15 -18.32 -13.20
N GLU A 157 29.49 -19.27 -14.09
CA GLU A 157 30.78 -19.97 -14.08
C GLU A 157 31.97 -19.11 -14.56
N ALA A 158 31.74 -17.94 -15.18
CA ALA A 158 32.75 -17.08 -15.80
C ALA A 158 32.83 -15.64 -15.22
N GLY A 159 32.19 -15.40 -14.07
CA GLY A 159 31.79 -14.08 -13.53
C GLY A 159 32.86 -13.10 -13.04
N ARG A 160 34.09 -13.08 -13.58
CA ARG A 160 35.06 -11.97 -13.33
C ARG A 160 35.76 -11.41 -14.55
N ARG A 161 35.64 -12.03 -15.73
CA ARG A 161 36.30 -11.57 -16.97
C ARG A 161 35.36 -10.94 -18.00
N TRP A 162 34.06 -10.89 -17.69
CA TRP A 162 33.03 -10.55 -18.68
C TRP A 162 32.77 -9.04 -18.79
N GLU A 163 32.93 -8.26 -17.71
CA GLU A 163 32.77 -6.80 -17.75
C GLU A 163 33.87 -6.10 -18.57
N GLU A 164 35.09 -6.62 -18.58
CA GLU A 164 36.20 -6.04 -19.37
C GLU A 164 36.17 -6.46 -20.85
N ALA A 165 35.59 -7.61 -21.20
CA ALA A 165 35.71 -8.21 -22.52
C ALA A 165 34.58 -7.87 -23.51
N ASN A 166 33.47 -7.26 -23.06
CA ASN A 166 32.24 -7.22 -23.86
C ASN A 166 31.80 -5.87 -24.43
N LEU A 167 32.71 -4.89 -24.54
CA LEU A 167 32.49 -3.74 -25.42
C LEU A 167 32.41 -4.12 -26.92
N ALA A 168 32.78 -5.35 -27.31
CA ALA A 168 32.95 -5.73 -28.71
C ALA A 168 32.13 -6.94 -29.23
N THR A 169 31.36 -7.67 -28.41
CA THR A 169 30.59 -8.84 -28.89
C THR A 169 29.08 -8.62 -28.84
N ALA A 170 28.58 -7.65 -29.61
CA ALA A 170 27.16 -7.64 -29.95
C ALA A 170 26.86 -8.91 -30.79
N LEU A 171 25.83 -9.70 -30.39
CA LEU A 171 24.99 -10.64 -31.21
C LEU A 171 24.66 -12.01 -30.56
N PRO A 172 24.21 -12.06 -29.29
CA PRO A 172 23.12 -13.00 -28.94
C PRO A 172 21.75 -12.34 -28.68
N SER A 173 21.73 -11.18 -28.01
CA SER A 173 20.51 -10.48 -27.61
C SER A 173 19.72 -9.91 -28.79
N HIS A 174 20.39 -9.44 -29.84
CA HIS A 174 19.71 -8.90 -31.02
C HIS A 174 18.93 -9.97 -31.80
N VAL A 175 19.54 -11.15 -32.03
CA VAL A 175 18.88 -12.29 -32.67
C VAL A 175 17.70 -12.78 -31.83
N PHE A 176 17.89 -12.84 -30.50
CA PHE A 176 16.82 -13.15 -29.56
C PHE A 176 15.64 -12.18 -29.71
N ARG A 177 15.90 -10.88 -29.70
CA ARG A 177 14.87 -9.83 -29.84
C ARG A 177 14.10 -9.95 -31.15
N GLN A 178 14.77 -10.20 -32.27
CA GLN A 178 14.11 -10.40 -33.56
C GLN A 178 13.16 -11.59 -33.56
N HIS A 179 13.58 -12.73 -33.00
CA HIS A 179 12.70 -13.92 -32.90
C HIS A 179 11.54 -13.69 -31.93
N LEU A 180 11.79 -13.01 -30.80
CA LEU A 180 10.76 -12.67 -29.84
C LEU A 180 9.73 -11.72 -30.43
N GLU A 181 10.17 -10.69 -31.14
CA GLU A 181 9.30 -9.78 -31.86
C GLU A 181 8.45 -10.53 -32.88
N GLU A 182 9.03 -11.45 -33.64
CA GLU A 182 8.30 -12.25 -34.62
C GLU A 182 7.24 -13.14 -33.95
N ALA A 183 7.58 -13.78 -32.83
CA ALA A 183 6.65 -14.60 -32.07
C ALA A 183 5.48 -13.77 -31.52
N LEU A 184 5.78 -12.62 -30.91
CA LEU A 184 4.76 -11.70 -30.40
C LEU A 184 3.89 -11.14 -31.53
N ARG A 185 4.48 -10.76 -32.66
CA ARG A 185 3.74 -10.28 -33.84
C ARG A 185 2.76 -11.31 -34.37
N LYS A 186 3.13 -12.60 -34.38
CA LYS A 186 2.24 -13.70 -34.77
C LYS A 186 1.11 -13.92 -33.76
N LEU A 187 1.39 -13.79 -32.47
CA LEU A 187 0.41 -14.00 -31.39
C LEU A 187 -0.60 -12.85 -31.27
N LEU A 188 -0.14 -11.61 -31.42
CA LEU A 188 -0.96 -10.41 -31.32
C LEU A 188 -1.69 -10.08 -32.64
N GLY A 189 -1.22 -10.64 -33.76
CA GLY A 189 -1.81 -10.49 -35.09
C GLY A 189 -1.44 -9.18 -35.81
N LYS A 190 -1.64 -9.16 -37.13
CA LYS A 190 -1.51 -7.94 -37.96
C LYS A 190 -2.84 -7.19 -37.95
N ARG A 191 -2.95 -6.11 -37.17
CA ARG A 191 -3.96 -5.07 -37.41
C ARG A 191 -3.26 -3.82 -37.93
N ASP A 192 -4.01 -3.03 -38.70
CA ASP A 192 -3.56 -1.97 -39.61
C ASP A 192 -2.49 -1.00 -39.02
N ARG A 193 -1.74 -0.27 -39.86
CA ARG A 193 -0.68 0.68 -39.42
C ARG A 193 -1.18 1.73 -38.40
N ARG A 194 -2.50 1.95 -38.33
CA ARG A 194 -3.16 2.85 -37.36
C ARG A 194 -3.63 2.17 -36.06
N SER A 195 -3.56 0.84 -35.96
CA SER A 195 -4.00 0.05 -34.79
C SER A 195 -3.06 -1.14 -34.55
N ARG A 196 -1.82 -0.89 -34.14
CA ARG A 196 -0.92 -1.96 -33.70
C ARG A 196 -1.45 -2.56 -32.40
N HIS A 197 -1.75 -3.85 -32.43
CA HIS A 197 -2.10 -4.57 -31.22
C HIS A 197 -0.86 -4.67 -30.32
N ARG A 198 -0.99 -4.34 -29.03
CA ARG A 198 0.13 -4.26 -28.10
C ARG A 198 -0.02 -5.23 -26.95
N LEU A 199 1.10 -5.76 -26.49
CA LEU A 199 1.23 -6.50 -25.24
C LEU A 199 1.56 -5.51 -24.12
N VAL A 200 0.67 -5.40 -23.15
CA VAL A 200 0.91 -4.67 -21.89
C VAL A 200 1.24 -5.69 -20.82
N VAL A 201 2.41 -5.59 -20.21
CA VAL A 201 2.81 -6.42 -19.08
C VAL A 201 2.69 -5.59 -17.80
N LEU A 202 1.75 -5.96 -16.94
CA LEU A 202 1.62 -5.38 -15.60
C LEU A 202 2.52 -6.18 -14.66
N ILE A 203 3.53 -5.51 -14.10
CA ILE A 203 4.49 -6.09 -13.15
C ILE A 203 4.13 -5.56 -11.77
N ASP A 204 3.74 -6.44 -10.86
CA ASP A 204 3.38 -6.08 -9.48
C ASP A 204 4.36 -6.65 -8.46
N ASP A 205 4.32 -6.09 -7.25
CA ASP A 205 5.14 -6.48 -6.09
C ASP A 205 6.67 -6.50 -6.36
N LEU A 206 7.15 -5.73 -7.34
CA LEU A 206 8.58 -5.57 -7.63
C LEU A 206 9.34 -5.03 -6.42
N ASP A 207 8.69 -4.15 -5.64
CA ASP A 207 9.24 -3.55 -4.42
C ASP A 207 9.24 -4.48 -3.20
N ARG A 208 8.78 -5.73 -3.35
CA ARG A 208 8.96 -6.80 -2.35
C ARG A 208 10.11 -7.74 -2.69
N CYS A 209 10.69 -7.61 -3.89
CA CYS A 209 11.80 -8.44 -4.29
C CYS A 209 13.10 -8.12 -3.55
N GLU A 210 14.00 -9.10 -3.48
CA GLU A 210 15.39 -8.88 -3.06
C GLU A 210 16.04 -7.91 -4.05
N PRO A 211 17.01 -7.08 -3.58
CA PRO A 211 17.71 -6.12 -4.44
C PRO A 211 18.25 -6.71 -5.74
N GLU A 212 18.87 -7.88 -5.69
CA GLU A 212 19.40 -8.60 -6.86
C GLU A 212 18.30 -8.97 -7.85
N THR A 213 17.25 -9.67 -7.40
CA THR A 213 16.16 -10.13 -8.26
C THR A 213 15.45 -8.95 -8.93
N ALA A 214 15.18 -7.88 -8.18
CA ALA A 214 14.56 -6.67 -8.73
C ALA A 214 15.44 -6.03 -9.83
N TYR A 215 16.74 -5.90 -9.57
CA TYR A 215 17.70 -5.32 -10.51
C TYR A 215 17.83 -6.18 -11.78
N GLN A 216 17.99 -7.51 -11.64
CA GLN A 216 18.08 -8.44 -12.77
C GLN A 216 16.82 -8.44 -13.64
N LEU A 217 15.64 -8.32 -13.03
CA LEU A 217 14.39 -8.24 -13.79
C LEU A 217 14.32 -6.94 -14.62
N LEU A 218 14.69 -5.80 -14.03
CA LEU A 218 14.74 -4.51 -14.73
C LEU A 218 15.73 -4.51 -15.90
N GLU A 219 16.94 -5.03 -15.68
CA GLU A 219 17.95 -5.21 -16.74
C GLU A 219 17.43 -6.18 -17.82
N GLY A 220 16.79 -7.28 -17.42
CA GLY A 220 16.19 -8.24 -18.34
C GLY A 220 15.11 -7.63 -19.24
N ILE A 221 14.23 -6.79 -18.69
CA ILE A 221 13.22 -6.05 -19.46
C ILE A 221 13.89 -5.16 -20.51
N LYS A 222 14.90 -4.38 -20.10
CA LYS A 222 15.63 -3.45 -20.97
C LYS A 222 16.38 -4.18 -22.09
N ILE A 223 17.09 -5.25 -21.76
CA ILE A 223 17.94 -6.01 -22.68
C ILE A 223 17.09 -6.84 -23.66
N TYR A 224 16.11 -7.60 -23.17
CA TYR A 224 15.42 -8.61 -23.98
C TYR A 224 14.04 -8.20 -24.45
N LEU A 225 13.31 -7.36 -23.70
CA LEU A 225 11.87 -7.15 -23.89
C LEU A 225 11.46 -5.76 -24.37
N ASN A 226 12.43 -4.85 -24.56
CA ASN A 226 12.22 -3.50 -25.09
C ASN A 226 11.83 -3.52 -26.59
N LEU A 227 10.71 -4.15 -26.95
CA LEU A 227 10.28 -4.47 -28.32
C LEU A 227 9.13 -3.57 -28.81
N PRO A 228 8.98 -3.32 -30.14
CA PRO A 228 7.99 -2.38 -30.70
C PRO A 228 6.50 -2.67 -30.42
N SER A 229 6.17 -3.80 -29.80
CA SER A 229 4.79 -4.17 -29.43
C SER A 229 4.59 -4.32 -27.93
N CYS A 230 5.60 -4.02 -27.11
CA CYS A 230 5.58 -4.24 -25.66
C CYS A 230 5.51 -2.94 -24.88
N VAL A 231 4.61 -2.90 -23.91
CA VAL A 231 4.51 -1.83 -22.90
C VAL A 231 4.57 -2.48 -21.53
N PHE A 232 5.38 -1.94 -20.62
CA PHE A 232 5.50 -2.42 -19.25
C PHE A 232 4.88 -1.40 -18.30
N VAL A 233 4.18 -1.87 -17.26
CA VAL A 233 3.69 -1.02 -16.17
C VAL A 233 4.16 -1.62 -14.86
N LEU A 234 5.02 -0.90 -14.14
CA LEU A 234 5.65 -1.35 -12.90
C LEU A 234 4.89 -0.77 -11.69
N GLY A 235 4.18 -1.61 -10.95
CA GLY A 235 3.73 -1.30 -9.60
C GLY A 235 4.92 -1.37 -8.65
N MET A 236 5.37 -0.21 -8.15
CA MET A 236 6.58 -0.17 -7.32
C MET A 236 6.56 0.93 -6.26
N ASN A 237 7.32 0.75 -5.19
CA ASN A 237 7.84 1.86 -4.40
C ASN A 237 9.18 2.29 -5.00
N GLN A 238 9.19 3.44 -5.67
CA GLN A 238 10.36 3.98 -6.36
C GLN A 238 11.61 4.03 -5.45
N ARG A 239 11.47 4.45 -4.19
CA ARG A 239 12.60 4.56 -3.26
C ARG A 239 13.22 3.20 -2.93
N ILE A 240 12.40 2.15 -2.87
CA ILE A 240 12.88 0.77 -2.63
C ILE A 240 13.62 0.26 -3.87
N ILE A 241 13.08 0.52 -5.06
CA ILE A 241 13.73 0.12 -6.32
C ILE A 241 15.05 0.86 -6.55
N GLU A 242 15.11 2.16 -6.29
CA GLU A 242 16.36 2.93 -6.34
C GLU A 242 17.40 2.39 -5.36
N ARG A 243 16.98 2.02 -4.14
CA ARG A 243 17.87 1.37 -3.17
C ARG A 243 18.36 0.00 -3.65
N ALA A 244 17.51 -0.77 -4.32
CA ALA A 244 17.89 -2.04 -4.91
C ALA A 244 18.95 -1.85 -6.00
N ILE A 245 18.71 -0.94 -6.95
CA ILE A 245 19.66 -0.59 -8.03
C ILE A 245 20.98 -0.07 -7.45
N ALA A 246 20.92 0.80 -6.44
CA ALA A 246 22.11 1.40 -5.83
C ALA A 246 23.09 0.38 -5.24
N GLN A 247 22.62 -0.82 -4.84
CA GLN A 247 23.48 -1.89 -4.33
C GLN A 247 24.30 -2.58 -5.42
N HIS A 248 23.91 -2.45 -6.69
CA HIS A 248 24.57 -3.06 -7.85
C HIS A 248 25.48 -2.09 -8.61
N LEU A 249 25.57 -0.83 -8.17
CA LEU A 249 26.44 0.15 -8.81
C LEU A 249 27.91 -0.10 -8.40
N PRO A 250 28.86 -0.07 -9.36
CA PRO A 250 30.27 -0.26 -9.05
C PRO A 250 30.81 0.79 -8.08
N LYS A 251 31.56 0.37 -7.05
CA LYS A 251 32.18 1.28 -6.08
C LYS A 251 33.10 2.32 -6.72
N ALA A 252 33.73 1.99 -7.84
CA ALA A 252 34.54 2.91 -8.63
C ALA A 252 33.76 4.15 -9.11
N VAL A 253 32.44 4.01 -9.29
CA VAL A 253 31.54 5.10 -9.70
C VAL A 253 30.96 5.84 -8.49
N THR A 254 30.66 5.12 -7.40
CA THR A 254 29.96 5.70 -6.24
C THR A 254 30.87 6.32 -5.18
N GLY A 255 32.16 5.97 -5.20
CA GLY A 255 33.13 6.31 -4.16
C GLY A 255 32.96 5.51 -2.86
N GLU A 256 33.80 5.82 -1.86
CA GLU A 256 33.78 5.23 -0.52
C GLU A 256 33.65 6.32 0.57
N GLY A 257 33.09 5.97 1.74
CA GLY A 257 32.96 6.87 2.90
C GLY A 257 31.60 7.57 3.06
N GLU A 258 31.55 8.56 3.97
CA GLU A 258 30.36 9.35 4.27
C GLU A 258 29.95 10.22 3.07
N GLY A 259 29.01 9.71 2.28
CA GLY A 259 28.51 10.38 1.07
C GLY A 259 28.27 9.42 -0.10
N ALA A 260 28.96 8.28 -0.13
CA ALA A 260 28.83 7.27 -1.20
C ALA A 260 27.38 6.80 -1.35
N ALA A 261 26.69 6.52 -0.24
CA ALA A 261 25.28 6.12 -0.25
C ALA A 261 24.31 7.18 -0.81
N ARG A 262 24.68 8.46 -0.77
CA ARG A 262 23.89 9.54 -1.41
C ARG A 262 24.12 9.56 -2.92
N VAL A 263 25.39 9.42 -3.34
CA VAL A 263 25.79 9.36 -4.75
C VAL A 263 25.17 8.13 -5.43
N SER A 264 25.28 6.93 -4.84
CA SER A 264 24.68 5.70 -5.39
C SER A 264 23.17 5.85 -5.60
N ARG A 265 22.47 6.49 -4.66
CA ARG A 265 21.02 6.74 -4.77
C ARG A 265 20.67 7.71 -5.88
N ALA A 266 21.46 8.78 -6.07
CA ALA A 266 21.24 9.72 -7.17
C ALA A 266 21.40 9.03 -8.54
N ILE A 267 22.48 8.25 -8.72
CA ILE A 267 22.74 7.50 -9.95
C ILE A 267 21.66 6.44 -10.19
N ALA A 268 21.21 5.74 -9.13
CA ALA A 268 20.11 4.79 -9.24
C ALA A 268 18.79 5.44 -9.68
N GLY A 269 18.52 6.67 -9.20
CA GLY A 269 17.39 7.47 -9.66
C GLY A 269 17.47 7.78 -11.15
N GLU A 270 18.61 8.29 -11.63
CA GLU A 270 18.84 8.56 -13.07
C GLU A 270 18.73 7.30 -13.93
N TYR A 271 19.25 6.17 -13.44
CA TYR A 271 19.12 4.88 -14.11
C TYR A 271 17.65 4.47 -14.24
N LEU A 272 16.88 4.59 -13.14
CA LEU A 272 15.46 4.24 -13.13
C LEU A 272 14.64 5.16 -14.03
N GLU A 273 14.92 6.46 -14.05
CA GLU A 273 14.28 7.43 -14.94
C GLU A 273 14.55 7.10 -16.42
N LYS A 274 15.78 6.71 -16.75
CA LYS A 274 16.14 6.27 -18.11
C LYS A 274 15.39 4.99 -18.53
N LEU A 275 15.11 4.09 -17.58
CA LEU A 275 14.35 2.87 -17.83
C LEU A 275 12.85 3.16 -17.90
N CYS A 276 12.34 4.02 -17.02
CA CYS A 276 10.94 4.29 -16.75
C CYS A 276 10.67 5.80 -16.78
N GLN A 277 10.38 6.32 -17.97
CA GLN A 277 10.24 7.76 -18.20
C GLN A 277 8.90 8.32 -17.71
N ASN A 278 7.90 7.46 -17.48
CA ASN A 278 6.53 7.86 -17.16
C ASN A 278 6.10 7.28 -15.80
N ILE A 279 6.60 7.85 -14.70
CA ILE A 279 6.23 7.46 -13.35
C ILE A 279 5.02 8.27 -12.87
N TRP A 280 3.91 7.59 -12.62
CA TRP A 280 2.68 8.15 -12.08
C TRP A 280 2.59 7.86 -10.59
N HIS A 281 2.41 8.90 -9.77
CA HIS A 281 2.30 8.76 -8.32
C HIS A 281 0.83 8.57 -7.93
N LEU A 282 0.55 7.52 -7.17
CA LEU A 282 -0.77 7.34 -6.58
C LEU A 282 -1.00 8.41 -5.50
N PRO A 283 -2.15 9.11 -5.51
CA PRO A 283 -2.44 10.13 -4.51
C PRO A 283 -2.63 9.50 -3.14
N LEU A 284 -2.24 10.24 -2.12
CA LEU A 284 -2.58 9.98 -0.72
C LEU A 284 -4.09 10.08 -0.52
N VAL A 285 -4.60 9.49 0.56
CA VAL A 285 -6.01 9.65 0.92
C VAL A 285 -6.25 11.09 1.39
N GLU A 286 -7.14 11.80 0.69
CA GLU A 286 -7.48 13.19 1.01
C GLU A 286 -8.35 13.30 2.27
N ALA A 287 -9.36 12.41 2.40
CA ALA A 287 -10.29 12.34 3.53
C ALA A 287 -10.23 10.99 4.26
N PRO A 288 -9.27 10.80 5.20
CA PRO A 288 -9.12 9.57 5.97
C PRO A 288 -10.37 9.19 6.79
N GLY A 289 -11.06 10.16 7.40
CA GLY A 289 -12.27 9.96 8.19
C GLY A 289 -13.44 9.44 7.36
N GLU A 290 -13.63 9.99 6.15
CA GLU A 290 -14.64 9.48 5.21
C GLU A 290 -14.35 8.03 4.80
N LEU A 291 -13.10 7.72 4.46
CA LEU A 291 -12.69 6.36 4.11
C LEU A 291 -12.85 5.39 5.29
N LEU A 292 -12.52 5.82 6.52
CA LEU A 292 -12.77 5.06 7.74
C LEU A 292 -14.27 4.77 7.90
N GLY A 293 -15.12 5.79 7.76
CA GLY A 293 -16.57 5.65 7.84
C GLY A 293 -17.12 4.62 6.85
N ARG A 294 -16.61 4.61 5.60
CA ARG A 294 -16.96 3.59 4.60
C ARG A 294 -16.58 2.18 5.04
N PHE A 295 -15.43 1.99 5.69
CA PHE A 295 -15.03 0.68 6.21
C PHE A 295 -15.84 0.27 7.45
N LEU A 296 -16.17 1.19 8.34
CA LEU A 296 -17.01 0.90 9.51
C LEU A 296 -18.45 0.55 9.09
N GLY A 297 -18.98 1.22 8.07
CA GLY A 297 -20.33 1.06 7.56
C GLY A 297 -21.37 1.86 8.37
N LEU A 298 -22.60 1.93 7.85
CA LEU A 298 -23.70 2.72 8.44
C LEU A 298 -24.17 2.22 9.82
N ASP A 299 -23.93 0.95 10.14
CA ASP A 299 -24.39 0.31 11.38
C ASP A 299 -23.44 0.59 12.58
N PHE A 300 -22.27 1.18 12.34
CA PHE A 300 -21.36 1.55 13.41
C PHE A 300 -21.78 2.90 13.99
N GLU A 301 -22.53 2.85 15.10
CA GLU A 301 -22.91 4.04 15.86
C GLU A 301 -21.72 4.96 16.13
N GLY A 302 -21.87 6.24 15.78
CA GLY A 302 -20.83 7.26 15.96
C GLY A 302 -19.73 7.28 14.89
N ALA A 303 -19.84 6.51 13.79
CA ALA A 303 -18.85 6.53 12.71
C ALA A 303 -18.57 7.94 12.15
N GLU A 304 -19.60 8.79 12.05
CA GLU A 304 -19.44 10.17 11.60
C GLU A 304 -18.63 11.02 12.59
N ALA A 305 -18.98 10.97 13.88
CA ALA A 305 -18.25 11.65 14.93
C ALA A 305 -16.77 11.23 14.98
N LEU A 306 -16.53 9.93 14.83
CA LEU A 306 -15.18 9.38 14.76
C LEU A 306 -14.41 9.84 13.53
N GLY A 307 -15.05 9.86 12.36
CA GLY A 307 -14.46 10.37 11.13
C GLY A 307 -14.05 11.84 11.27
N ARG A 308 -14.93 12.67 11.84
CA ARG A 308 -14.63 14.08 12.12
C ARG A 308 -13.45 14.26 13.06
N VAL A 309 -13.42 13.56 14.20
CA VAL A 309 -12.28 13.64 15.15
C VAL A 309 -10.98 13.22 14.48
N VAL A 310 -11.01 12.17 13.68
CA VAL A 310 -9.83 11.71 12.93
C VAL A 310 -9.33 12.80 11.98
N ASP A 311 -10.22 13.47 11.24
CA ASP A 311 -9.84 14.48 10.26
C ASP A 311 -9.42 15.80 10.93
N ASP A 312 -10.14 16.25 11.98
CA ASP A 312 -9.87 17.50 12.71
C ASP A 312 -8.50 17.52 13.40
N TYR A 313 -8.01 16.35 13.78
CA TYR A 313 -6.76 16.16 14.50
C TYR A 313 -5.68 15.45 13.69
N ASP A 314 -5.93 15.18 12.41
CA ASP A 314 -5.04 14.42 11.50
C ASP A 314 -4.54 13.11 12.14
N CYS A 315 -5.43 12.43 12.86
CA CYS A 315 -5.04 11.28 13.68
C CYS A 315 -4.68 10.06 12.85
N LEU A 316 -5.23 9.90 11.65
CA LEU A 316 -4.95 8.72 10.82
C LEU A 316 -3.92 9.02 9.73
N PRO A 317 -2.97 8.09 9.49
CA PRO A 317 -2.09 8.19 8.34
C PRO A 317 -2.93 8.10 7.06
N ARG A 318 -2.51 8.84 6.02
CA ARG A 318 -3.19 8.89 4.71
C ARG A 318 -2.99 7.62 3.86
N ASN A 319 -2.70 6.50 4.52
CA ASN A 319 -2.44 5.19 3.93
C ASN A 319 -3.70 4.28 4.03
N PRO A 320 -4.28 3.83 2.90
CA PRO A 320 -5.50 3.03 2.88
C PRO A 320 -5.44 1.74 3.73
N ARG A 321 -4.33 1.01 3.69
CA ARG A 321 -4.16 -0.24 4.47
C ARG A 321 -4.19 0.05 5.97
N LYS A 322 -3.58 1.15 6.41
CA LYS A 322 -3.57 1.53 7.82
C LYS A 322 -4.96 1.94 8.29
N ILE A 323 -5.69 2.74 7.50
CA ILE A 323 -7.08 3.14 7.79
C ILE A 323 -7.99 1.89 7.87
N LYS A 324 -7.85 0.95 6.93
CA LYS A 324 -8.55 -0.34 6.97
C LYS A 324 -8.20 -1.16 8.22
N GLY A 325 -6.91 -1.22 8.58
CA GLY A 325 -6.44 -1.89 9.80
C GLY A 325 -7.04 -1.29 11.07
N PHE A 326 -7.18 0.03 11.12
CA PHE A 326 -7.87 0.72 12.20
C PHE A 326 -9.37 0.37 12.24
N ALA A 327 -10.07 0.35 11.09
CA ALA A 327 -11.47 -0.08 11.04
C ALA A 327 -11.66 -1.51 11.58
N ASN A 328 -10.77 -2.44 11.20
CA ASN A 328 -10.77 -3.81 11.71
C ASN A 328 -10.52 -3.89 13.22
N LEU A 329 -9.66 -3.02 13.75
CA LEU A 329 -9.48 -2.90 15.19
C LEU A 329 -10.79 -2.51 15.87
N LEU A 330 -11.47 -1.48 15.38
CA LEU A 330 -12.73 -1.01 15.96
C LEU A 330 -13.84 -2.05 15.86
N GLN A 331 -13.96 -2.75 14.73
CA GLN A 331 -14.96 -3.80 14.53
C GLN A 331 -14.78 -4.99 15.50
N ARG A 332 -13.54 -5.38 15.82
CA ARG A 332 -13.27 -6.44 16.81
C ARG A 332 -13.81 -6.13 18.20
N PHE A 333 -13.88 -4.85 18.54
CA PHE A 333 -14.29 -4.36 19.86
C PHE A 333 -15.58 -3.53 19.79
N ALA A 334 -16.37 -3.67 18.72
CA ALA A 334 -17.54 -2.82 18.47
C ALA A 334 -18.57 -2.85 19.60
N ASP A 335 -18.95 -4.06 20.07
CA ASP A 335 -19.92 -4.21 21.16
C ASP A 335 -19.47 -3.52 22.44
N HIS A 336 -18.16 -3.59 22.72
CA HIS A 336 -17.53 -2.93 23.85
C HIS A 336 -17.59 -1.41 23.71
N TRP A 337 -17.21 -0.87 22.55
CA TRP A 337 -17.27 0.58 22.27
C TRP A 337 -18.70 1.12 22.31
N GLN A 338 -19.67 0.38 21.77
CA GLN A 338 -21.09 0.74 21.77
C GLN A 338 -21.71 0.64 23.17
N GLY A 339 -21.33 -0.36 23.97
CA GLY A 339 -21.71 -0.43 25.38
C GLY A 339 -21.24 0.79 26.17
N ARG A 340 -20.00 1.23 25.92
CA ARG A 340 -19.42 2.43 26.54
C ARG A 340 -20.06 3.73 26.07
N ARG A 341 -20.33 3.88 24.76
CA ARG A 341 -21.08 5.02 24.21
C ARG A 341 -22.42 5.20 24.94
N ARG A 342 -23.23 4.14 25.01
CA ARG A 342 -24.54 4.17 25.70
C ARG A 342 -24.44 4.55 27.16
N LYS A 343 -23.36 4.17 27.85
CA LYS A 343 -23.11 4.57 29.24
C LYS A 343 -22.77 6.06 29.34
N LEU A 344 -21.87 6.56 28.50
CA LEU A 344 -21.53 7.99 28.43
C LEU A 344 -22.76 8.87 28.15
N MET A 345 -23.62 8.44 27.22
CA MET A 345 -24.88 9.13 26.89
C MET A 345 -25.85 9.21 28.08
N LYS A 346 -25.89 8.17 28.94
CA LYS A 346 -26.74 8.16 30.15
C LYS A 346 -26.18 9.03 31.29
N GLU A 347 -24.86 9.18 31.36
CA GLU A 347 -24.15 9.94 32.39
C GLU A 347 -23.84 11.39 31.96
N ALA A 348 -24.52 11.88 30.92
CA ALA A 348 -24.25 13.14 30.23
C ALA A 348 -24.81 14.41 30.92
N GLU A 349 -25.48 14.29 32.07
CA GLU A 349 -25.88 15.46 32.86
C GLU A 349 -24.63 16.25 33.31
N GLY A 350 -24.39 17.41 32.69
CA GLY A 350 -23.25 18.29 32.96
C GLY A 350 -22.01 18.09 32.08
N ALA A 351 -22.06 17.22 31.06
CA ALA A 351 -20.94 17.02 30.14
C ALA A 351 -20.74 18.20 29.17
N ARG A 352 -21.83 18.85 28.73
CA ARG A 352 -21.81 19.96 27.77
C ARG A 352 -21.10 21.21 28.28
N ASP A 353 -21.40 21.65 29.49
CA ASP A 353 -20.72 22.80 30.11
C ASP A 353 -19.23 22.52 30.27
N TRP A 354 -18.91 21.27 30.60
CA TRP A 354 -17.53 20.83 30.76
C TRP A 354 -16.75 20.81 29.43
N ILE A 355 -17.30 20.22 28.35
CA ILE A 355 -16.66 20.26 27.02
C ILE A 355 -16.47 21.70 26.56
N SER A 356 -17.54 22.51 26.67
CA SER A 356 -17.54 23.90 26.21
C SER A 356 -16.48 24.74 26.94
N SER A 357 -16.11 24.36 28.17
CA SER A 357 -15.05 25.02 28.95
C SER A 357 -13.62 24.58 28.60
N ARG A 358 -13.45 23.42 27.95
CA ARG A 358 -12.15 22.77 27.72
C ARG A 358 -11.72 22.76 26.27
N LEU A 359 -12.66 22.64 25.35
CA LEU A 359 -12.40 22.84 23.93
C LEU A 359 -11.96 24.27 23.68
N THR A 360 -10.93 24.42 22.86
CA THR A 360 -10.60 25.73 22.31
C THR A 360 -11.77 26.20 21.45
N GLY A 361 -11.99 27.52 21.36
CA GLY A 361 -12.99 28.07 20.44
C GLY A 361 -12.76 27.65 18.99
N ASP A 362 -11.56 27.19 18.64
CA ASP A 362 -11.21 26.61 17.35
C ASP A 362 -11.66 25.15 17.21
N ALA A 363 -11.61 24.33 18.25
CA ALA A 363 -12.14 22.96 18.22
C ALA A 363 -13.68 22.96 18.14
N THR A 364 -14.36 23.84 18.89
CA THR A 364 -15.82 24.00 18.78
C THR A 364 -16.25 24.54 17.42
N ARG A 365 -15.49 25.48 16.84
CA ARG A 365 -15.72 25.97 15.48
C ARG A 365 -15.48 24.89 14.41
N ARG A 366 -14.43 24.07 14.55
CA ARG A 366 -14.14 22.93 13.66
C ARG A 366 -15.30 21.92 13.67
N TRP A 367 -15.75 21.51 14.85
CA TRP A 367 -16.84 20.54 14.99
C TRP A 367 -18.16 21.00 14.38
N ASN A 368 -18.50 22.29 14.54
CA ASN A 368 -19.72 22.88 13.98
C ASN A 368 -19.61 23.20 12.47
N GLY A 369 -18.56 22.75 11.79
CA GLY A 369 -18.33 23.06 10.37
C GLY A 369 -18.17 24.56 10.10
N GLY A 370 -17.68 25.33 11.07
CA GLY A 370 -17.54 26.78 11.00
C GLY A 370 -18.79 27.58 11.37
N ALA A 371 -19.90 26.94 11.73
CA ALA A 371 -21.11 27.63 12.15
C ALA A 371 -21.01 28.20 13.58
N ALA A 372 -21.50 29.43 13.76
CA ALA A 372 -21.65 30.05 15.07
C ALA A 372 -22.89 29.45 15.78
N GLY A 373 -22.68 28.44 16.62
CA GLY A 373 -23.72 27.81 17.42
C GLY A 373 -23.11 26.98 18.56
N ALA A 374 -23.84 26.80 19.66
CA ALA A 374 -23.41 25.89 20.73
C ALA A 374 -23.79 24.45 20.35
N MET A 375 -22.87 23.50 20.49
CA MET A 375 -23.15 22.07 20.31
C MET A 375 -24.29 21.64 21.24
N SER A 376 -25.12 20.71 20.79
CA SER A 376 -26.08 19.98 21.62
C SER A 376 -25.37 19.03 22.59
N ASP A 377 -26.06 18.60 23.65
CA ASP A 377 -25.53 17.63 24.62
C ASP A 377 -25.18 16.28 23.97
N GLU A 378 -25.94 15.88 22.94
CA GLU A 378 -25.70 14.66 22.18
C GLU A 378 -24.44 14.75 21.32
N GLU A 379 -24.25 15.84 20.58
CA GLU A 379 -23.05 16.08 19.77
C GLU A 379 -21.77 16.15 20.64
N VAL A 380 -21.89 16.74 21.83
CA VAL A 380 -20.86 16.78 22.88
C VAL A 380 -20.44 15.37 23.29
N CYS A 381 -21.40 14.50 23.58
CA CYS A 381 -21.10 13.14 24.00
C CYS A 381 -20.50 12.29 22.87
N ASP A 382 -21.00 12.43 21.65
CA ASP A 382 -20.46 11.74 20.48
C ASP A 382 -19.02 12.15 20.18
N TYR A 383 -18.72 13.44 20.30
CA TYR A 383 -17.35 13.94 20.20
C TYR A 383 -16.42 13.30 21.25
N LEU A 384 -16.79 13.29 22.53
CA LEU A 384 -15.94 12.70 23.58
C LEU A 384 -15.74 11.21 23.40
N TRP A 385 -16.82 10.50 23.04
CA TRP A 385 -16.73 9.09 22.77
C TRP A 385 -15.74 8.82 21.62
N ALA A 386 -15.82 9.60 20.53
CA ALA A 386 -14.90 9.48 19.40
C ALA A 386 -13.44 9.75 19.80
N CYS A 387 -13.19 10.82 20.57
CA CYS A 387 -11.87 11.11 21.13
C CYS A 387 -11.31 9.96 21.97
N CYS A 388 -12.15 9.40 22.86
CA CYS A 388 -11.78 8.23 23.67
C CYS A 388 -11.41 7.05 22.78
N VAL A 389 -12.23 6.72 21.77
CA VAL A 389 -11.98 5.60 20.86
C VAL A 389 -10.62 5.75 20.16
N VAL A 390 -10.29 6.94 19.66
CA VAL A 390 -8.99 7.21 19.00
C VAL A 390 -7.82 6.99 19.96
N ILE A 391 -7.87 7.57 21.16
CA ILE A 391 -6.81 7.42 22.18
C ILE A 391 -6.65 5.95 22.61
N PHE A 392 -7.76 5.25 22.86
CA PHE A 392 -7.72 3.85 23.24
C PHE A 392 -7.13 2.96 22.15
N ALA A 393 -7.51 3.20 20.90
CA ALA A 393 -7.00 2.45 19.78
C ALA A 393 -5.50 2.72 19.53
N TYR A 394 -5.03 3.95 19.77
CA TYR A 394 -3.59 4.26 19.83
C TYR A 394 -2.87 3.41 20.87
N LEU A 395 -3.38 3.38 22.10
CA LEU A 395 -2.80 2.60 23.20
C LEU A 395 -2.79 1.11 22.88
N TYR A 396 -3.87 0.58 22.32
CA TYR A 396 -3.95 -0.82 21.89
C TYR A 396 -2.85 -1.17 20.88
N GLN A 397 -2.65 -0.31 19.89
CA GLN A 397 -1.77 -0.59 18.77
C GLN A 397 -0.29 -0.44 19.15
N PHE A 398 0.06 0.64 19.84
CA PHE A 398 1.46 1.02 20.06
C PHE A 398 1.93 0.80 21.49
N GLN A 399 1.01 0.68 22.46
CA GLN A 399 1.33 0.54 23.89
C GLN A 399 0.59 -0.64 24.51
N ARG A 400 0.74 -1.83 23.91
CA ARG A 400 0.06 -3.05 24.34
C ARG A 400 0.16 -3.37 25.83
N PRO A 401 1.33 -3.23 26.50
CA PRO A 401 1.42 -3.47 27.95
C PRO A 401 0.52 -2.53 28.74
N LEU A 402 0.50 -1.25 28.34
CA LEU A 402 -0.40 -0.26 28.91
C LEU A 402 -1.85 -0.66 28.64
N TYR A 403 -2.23 -0.88 27.37
CA TYR A 403 -3.57 -1.35 27.02
C TYR A 403 -4.02 -2.59 27.82
N ARG A 404 -3.16 -3.60 28.05
CA ARG A 404 -3.51 -4.82 28.79
C ARG A 404 -3.77 -4.57 30.27
N ILE A 405 -3.00 -3.68 30.90
CA ILE A 405 -3.25 -3.24 32.28
C ILE A 405 -4.64 -2.59 32.35
N LEU A 406 -4.94 -1.78 31.35
CA LEU A 406 -6.16 -0.99 31.23
C LEU A 406 -7.40 -1.81 30.83
N GLU A 407 -7.24 -2.85 30.00
CA GLU A 407 -8.29 -3.76 29.55
C GLU A 407 -8.82 -4.62 30.70
N GLY A 408 -7.94 -5.01 31.63
CA GLY A 408 -8.29 -5.79 32.82
C GLY A 408 -8.88 -4.97 33.98
N ASP A 409 -9.01 -3.65 33.83
CA ASP A 409 -9.54 -2.75 34.86
C ASP A 409 -10.90 -2.17 34.43
N SER A 410 -11.97 -2.63 35.07
CA SER A 410 -13.33 -2.18 34.78
C SER A 410 -13.56 -0.69 35.07
N ASP A 411 -12.75 -0.09 35.95
CA ASP A 411 -12.80 1.32 36.32
C ASP A 411 -11.98 2.22 35.40
N PHE A 412 -11.08 1.66 34.59
CA PHE A 412 -10.22 2.45 33.73
C PHE A 412 -10.97 3.29 32.69
N TYR A 413 -12.06 2.80 32.12
CA TYR A 413 -12.90 3.61 31.23
C TYR A 413 -13.60 4.74 31.95
N ARG A 414 -13.96 4.53 33.23
CA ARG A 414 -14.42 5.60 34.12
C ARG A 414 -13.27 6.55 34.40
N GLU A 415 -12.04 6.07 34.45
CA GLU A 415 -10.82 6.86 34.64
C GLU A 415 -10.46 7.69 33.39
N ILE A 416 -10.49 7.13 32.18
CA ILE A 416 -10.38 7.90 30.93
C ILE A 416 -11.56 8.85 30.78
N GLU A 417 -12.78 8.42 31.05
CA GLU A 417 -13.93 9.32 31.08
C GLU A 417 -13.71 10.45 32.10
N ARG A 418 -13.19 10.16 33.30
CA ARG A 418 -12.83 11.15 34.33
C ARG A 418 -11.65 12.03 33.92
N TRP A 419 -10.65 11.50 33.23
CA TRP A 419 -9.47 12.21 32.74
C TRP A 419 -9.81 13.13 31.60
N CYS A 420 -10.59 12.62 30.64
CA CYS A 420 -11.30 13.42 29.65
C CYS A 420 -12.03 14.50 30.42
N ARG A 421 -12.92 14.18 31.37
CA ARG A 421 -13.65 15.13 32.25
C ARG A 421 -12.79 15.95 33.24
N GLY A 422 -11.47 15.84 33.23
CA GLY A 422 -10.54 16.59 34.09
C GLY A 422 -10.72 16.44 35.61
N ARG A 423 -11.22 15.29 36.11
CA ARG A 423 -11.40 14.99 37.54
C ARG A 423 -10.40 13.90 38.01
N PRO A 424 -9.12 14.24 38.23
CA PRO A 424 -8.17 13.28 38.76
C PRO A 424 -8.44 12.99 40.24
N THR A 425 -8.24 11.74 40.66
CA THR A 425 -8.23 11.34 42.06
C THR A 425 -6.82 11.37 42.65
N ALA A 426 -6.67 11.43 43.98
CA ALA A 426 -5.35 11.40 44.63
C ALA A 426 -4.52 10.13 44.31
N SER A 427 -5.21 9.07 43.87
CA SER A 427 -4.66 7.83 43.33
C SER A 427 -3.99 7.97 41.96
N ASP A 428 -4.22 9.07 41.24
CA ASP A 428 -3.79 9.26 39.85
C ASP A 428 -2.37 9.84 39.76
N ARG A 429 -1.79 10.16 40.93
CA ARG A 429 -0.37 10.55 41.07
C ARG A 429 0.59 9.37 40.98
N HIS A 430 0.07 8.14 41.04
CA HIS A 430 0.84 6.91 40.95
C HIS A 430 0.15 6.04 39.91
N PHE A 431 0.76 5.92 38.73
CA PHE A 431 0.29 5.05 37.68
C PHE A 431 0.01 3.63 38.24
N PRO A 432 -1.00 2.88 37.75
CA PRO A 432 -1.24 1.49 38.14
C PRO A 432 -0.01 0.57 38.06
N PHE A 433 1.04 1.00 37.36
CA PHE A 433 2.35 0.37 37.30
C PHE A 433 2.98 0.12 38.68
N GLU A 434 2.94 1.11 39.59
CA GLU A 434 3.55 0.99 40.92
C GLU A 434 2.71 0.14 41.88
N ARG A 435 1.37 0.21 41.74
CA ARG A 435 0.43 -0.61 42.52
C ARG A 435 0.42 -2.09 42.12
N ARG A 436 0.86 -2.44 40.89
CA ARG A 436 0.99 -3.85 40.47
C ARG A 436 2.40 -4.41 40.63
N GLN A 437 3.48 -3.63 40.52
CA GLN A 437 4.83 -4.13 40.84
C GLN A 437 4.94 -4.61 42.30
N SER A 438 4.23 -3.96 43.22
CA SER A 438 4.14 -4.39 44.63
C SER A 438 3.31 -5.67 44.84
N ARG A 439 2.45 -6.06 43.88
CA ARG A 439 1.64 -7.30 43.92
C ARG A 439 2.23 -8.46 43.10
N VAL A 440 3.02 -8.18 42.07
CA VAL A 440 3.67 -9.21 41.22
C VAL A 440 4.99 -9.70 41.85
N ALA A 441 5.55 -8.95 42.82
CA ALA A 441 6.75 -9.37 43.55
C ALA A 441 6.59 -10.67 44.37
N THR A 442 5.38 -11.22 44.50
CA THR A 442 5.10 -12.46 45.23
C THR A 442 4.92 -13.71 44.37
N ASP A 443 4.96 -13.61 43.03
CA ASP A 443 4.83 -14.79 42.16
C ASP A 443 5.98 -14.84 41.14
N ALA A 444 6.91 -15.77 41.35
CA ALA A 444 8.27 -15.72 40.80
C ALA A 444 8.46 -16.46 39.46
N SER A 445 7.40 -16.81 38.73
CA SER A 445 7.50 -17.71 37.57
C SER A 445 7.41 -17.04 36.19
N GLU A 446 7.05 -15.76 36.08
CA GLU A 446 6.97 -15.07 34.78
C GLU A 446 7.70 -13.72 34.82
N ARG A 447 9.02 -13.74 34.58
CA ARG A 447 9.79 -12.51 34.29
C ARG A 447 10.12 -12.47 32.80
N GLU A 448 9.34 -11.70 32.04
CA GLU A 448 9.88 -11.07 30.84
C GLU A 448 11.00 -10.07 31.25
N PRO A 449 12.03 -9.87 30.43
CA PRO A 449 13.19 -9.06 30.80
C PRO A 449 12.77 -7.60 31.02
N THR A 450 13.01 -7.09 32.23
CA THR A 450 12.86 -5.68 32.57
C THR A 450 13.87 -4.85 31.77
N PRO A 451 13.45 -3.82 31.01
CA PRO A 451 14.39 -2.90 30.39
C PRO A 451 15.17 -2.16 31.47
N GLY A 452 16.50 -2.11 31.32
CA GLY A 452 17.40 -1.42 32.23
C GLY A 452 17.06 0.07 32.37
N ALA A 453 17.24 0.59 33.59
CA ALA A 453 16.96 1.98 33.91
C ALA A 453 17.79 2.94 33.04
N GLY A 454 17.09 3.85 32.36
CA GLY A 454 17.63 5.18 32.03
C GLY A 454 18.10 5.42 30.60
N ALA A 455 18.36 4.42 29.77
CA ALA A 455 18.86 4.66 28.41
C ALA A 455 18.50 3.51 27.45
N GLU A 456 17.31 3.57 26.84
CA GLU A 456 17.06 3.07 25.47
C GLU A 456 15.61 3.23 24.97
N LEU A 457 14.73 3.92 25.71
CA LEU A 457 13.39 4.28 25.18
C LEU A 457 13.46 5.04 23.85
N ARG A 458 14.50 5.86 23.60
CA ARG A 458 14.64 6.63 22.35
C ARG A 458 14.92 5.80 21.08
N ARG A 459 15.22 4.49 21.19
CA ARG A 459 15.54 3.64 20.02
C ARG A 459 14.37 2.75 19.56
N HIS A 460 13.22 2.80 20.23
CA HIS A 460 12.05 1.97 19.89
C HIS A 460 10.83 2.75 19.42
N PHE A 461 10.90 4.08 19.39
CA PHE A 461 9.85 4.90 18.83
C PHE A 461 10.19 5.23 17.38
N HIS A 462 9.31 4.82 16.47
CA HIS A 462 9.34 5.32 15.10
C HIS A 462 9.26 6.85 15.11
N ASP A 463 9.89 7.49 14.13
CA ASP A 463 9.85 8.95 13.96
C ASP A 463 8.39 9.44 13.99
N PRO A 464 8.00 10.31 14.95
CA PRO A 464 6.65 10.86 15.03
C PRO A 464 6.29 11.74 13.82
N ALA A 465 7.26 12.11 12.97
CA ALA A 465 7.04 12.73 11.67
C ALA A 465 6.82 11.73 10.51
N SER A 466 6.89 10.42 10.77
CA SER A 466 6.54 9.42 9.76
C SER A 466 5.02 9.43 9.55
N ALA A 467 4.59 9.60 8.30
CA ALA A 467 3.20 9.60 7.87
C ALA A 467 2.49 8.23 8.04
N GLU A 468 3.00 7.36 8.92
CA GLU A 468 2.63 5.96 9.09
C GLU A 468 2.06 5.63 10.48
N ILE A 469 1.95 6.61 11.38
CA ILE A 469 1.53 6.45 12.78
C ILE A 469 0.18 7.14 13.01
N LEU A 470 -0.53 6.71 14.06
CA LEU A 470 -1.77 7.34 14.51
C LEU A 470 -1.39 8.56 15.41
N HIS A 471 -1.58 9.79 14.91
CA HIS A 471 -1.10 11.02 15.57
C HIS A 471 -2.12 11.56 16.58
N VAL A 472 -1.96 11.24 17.87
CA VAL A 472 -2.90 11.65 18.92
C VAL A 472 -2.46 12.86 19.75
N GLU A 473 -1.23 13.33 19.58
CA GLU A 473 -0.68 14.45 20.36
C GLU A 473 -1.57 15.71 20.28
N PRO A 474 -2.02 16.18 19.08
CA PRO A 474 -2.87 17.37 18.99
C PRO A 474 -4.21 17.17 19.70
N LEU A 475 -4.79 15.98 19.58
CA LEU A 475 -6.02 15.59 20.26
C LEU A 475 -5.86 15.63 21.78
N VAL A 476 -4.77 15.06 22.31
CA VAL A 476 -4.48 15.02 23.74
C VAL A 476 -4.21 16.41 24.31
N ALA A 477 -3.52 17.27 23.56
CA ALA A 477 -3.24 18.64 23.94
C ALA A 477 -4.55 19.48 24.07
N ASP A 478 -5.43 19.38 23.07
CA ASP A 478 -6.70 20.14 23.02
C ASP A 478 -7.70 19.69 24.08
N LEU A 479 -7.74 18.40 24.42
CA LEU A 479 -8.60 17.89 25.51
C LEU A 479 -8.19 18.44 26.88
N ARG A 480 -7.03 19.11 26.97
CA ARG A 480 -6.45 19.66 28.21
C ARG A 480 -6.51 18.63 29.33
N LEU A 481 -6.17 17.36 29.09
CA LEU A 481 -6.16 16.36 30.16
C LEU A 481 -5.40 16.93 31.37
N THR A 482 -5.82 16.66 32.61
CA THR A 482 -5.10 17.20 33.78
C THR A 482 -3.63 16.79 33.74
N ASP A 483 -2.76 17.58 34.39
CA ASP A 483 -1.31 17.34 34.39
C ASP A 483 -0.99 16.05 35.16
N SER A 484 -1.10 14.93 34.46
CA SER A 484 -0.86 13.58 34.94
C SER A 484 0.32 12.98 34.18
N GLU A 485 0.97 11.99 34.79
CA GLU A 485 2.05 11.23 34.15
C GLU A 485 1.60 10.66 32.79
N VAL A 486 0.32 10.32 32.65
CA VAL A 486 -0.33 9.86 31.40
C VAL A 486 -0.34 10.96 30.34
N ARG A 487 -0.73 12.20 30.66
CA ARG A 487 -0.69 13.31 29.70
C ARG A 487 0.73 13.59 29.26
N SER A 488 1.64 13.68 30.22
CA SER A 488 3.08 13.84 29.95
C SER A 488 3.66 12.66 29.15
N TYR A 489 3.04 11.48 29.21
CA TYR A 489 3.43 10.28 28.48
C TYR A 489 2.82 10.23 27.07
N LEU A 490 1.55 10.60 26.90
CA LEU A 490 0.86 10.66 25.60
C LEU A 490 1.36 11.83 24.72
N LEU A 491 1.89 12.88 25.34
CA LEU A 491 2.54 14.01 24.66
C LEU A 491 4.04 13.78 24.38
N ARG A 492 4.63 12.71 24.92
CA ARG A 492 6.03 12.32 24.69
C ARG A 492 6.11 11.24 23.61
#